data_AF-A0A3B0BAG5-F1
#
_entry.id   AF-A0A3B0BAG5-F1
#
_cell.length_a   1.000
_cell.length_b   1.000
_cell.length_c   1.000
_cell.angle_alpha   90.00
_cell.angle_beta   90.00
_cell.angle_gamma   90.00
#
_symmetry.space_group_name_H-M   'P 1'
#
loop_
_entity.id
_entity.type
_entity.pdbx_description
1 polymer ?
#
loop_
_entity_poly.entity_id
_entity_poly.type
_entity_poly.pdbx_seq_one_letter_code
_entity_poly.pdbx_strand_id
1 'polypeptide(L)'
;MSGFTGVGYDPAGIVHKREFHFPPDLVQNVLRDIQKRIGEANAAKGFHEEGLKIRDQLDAVRSINRAGGLSEGPDGKPDPEENWEAILRNYQTARLALIVTEAAEAIEELRNGRRSDETWYSAKVNGDTYAWAAGEKPDVLDDAIGKPEGVPSEIADIVIRSFDFAHEAGFDLASIIFEKLAYNATRAHKHGRKF
;
A
#
# COMPACT_ATOMS: atom_id res chain seq x y z
N MET A 1 -20.96 14.74 8.60
CA MET A 1 -20.98 13.35 8.15
C MET A 1 -20.46 13.32 6.72
N SER A 2 -19.17 13.05 6.51
CA SER A 2 -18.61 12.90 5.15
C SER A 2 -18.55 11.41 4.83
N GLY A 3 -19.65 10.87 4.31
CA GLY A 3 -19.67 9.51 3.76
C GLY A 3 -18.95 9.50 2.41
N PHE A 4 -18.10 8.51 2.20
CA PHE A 4 -17.44 8.26 0.92
C PHE A 4 -18.47 7.65 -0.03
N THR A 5 -18.77 8.30 -1.15
CA THR A 5 -19.70 7.80 -2.18
C THR A 5 -18.95 6.88 -3.14
N GLY A 6 -19.13 5.57 -3.02
CA GLY A 6 -18.65 4.59 -3.99
C GLY A 6 -19.81 3.92 -4.72
N VAL A 7 -19.68 3.74 -6.03
CA VAL A 7 -20.62 2.93 -6.82
C VAL A 7 -20.18 1.47 -6.67
N GLY A 8 -20.93 0.67 -5.92
CA GLY A 8 -20.64 -0.76 -5.80
C GLY A 8 -20.91 -1.48 -7.12
N TYR A 9 -19.99 -2.34 -7.57
CA TYR A 9 -20.18 -3.22 -8.71
C TYR A 9 -20.79 -4.55 -8.23
N ASP A 10 -21.97 -4.90 -8.75
CA ASP A 10 -22.55 -6.24 -8.66
C ASP A 10 -22.07 -7.05 -9.89
N PRO A 11 -21.55 -8.29 -9.74
CA PRO A 11 -21.24 -9.15 -10.88
C PRO A 11 -22.40 -9.37 -11.86
N ALA A 12 -23.66 -9.09 -11.47
CA ALA A 12 -24.85 -9.14 -12.32
C ALA A 12 -25.15 -7.82 -13.09
N GLY A 13 -24.33 -6.78 -12.97
CA GLY A 13 -24.48 -5.54 -13.76
C GLY A 13 -25.66 -4.65 -13.36
N ILE A 14 -26.25 -4.85 -12.17
CA ILE A 14 -27.34 -4.02 -11.66
C ILE A 14 -26.76 -2.82 -10.89
N VAL A 15 -26.88 -1.62 -11.47
CA VAL A 15 -26.53 -0.36 -10.78
C VAL A 15 -27.62 -0.04 -9.76
N HIS A 16 -27.43 -0.43 -8.52
CA HIS A 16 -28.30 0.00 -7.42
C HIS A 16 -28.00 1.47 -7.07
N LYS A 17 -28.87 2.39 -7.49
CA LYS A 17 -28.92 3.78 -6.98
C LYS A 17 -29.39 3.83 -5.52
N ARG A 18 -28.63 3.26 -4.60
CA ARG A 18 -28.82 3.46 -3.16
C ARG A 18 -27.50 3.90 -2.57
N GLU A 19 -27.49 5.08 -1.96
CA GLU A 19 -26.38 5.52 -1.11
C GLU A 19 -26.32 4.59 0.10
N PHE A 20 -25.36 3.67 0.12
CA PHE A 20 -25.12 2.83 1.27
C PHE A 20 -24.23 3.61 2.24
N HIS A 21 -24.82 4.03 3.37
CA HIS A 21 -24.05 4.55 4.49
C HIS A 21 -23.62 3.39 5.38
N PHE A 22 -22.36 3.00 5.27
CA PHE A 22 -21.78 2.03 6.19
C PHE A 22 -21.39 2.73 7.50
N PRO A 23 -21.60 2.08 8.66
CA PRO A 23 -21.07 2.58 9.93
C PRO A 23 -19.55 2.82 9.80
N PRO A 24 -19.01 3.94 10.33
CA PRO A 24 -17.57 4.22 10.27
C PRO A 24 -16.70 3.06 10.78
N ASP A 25 -17.14 2.39 11.84
CA ASP A 25 -16.44 1.24 12.42
C ASP A 25 -16.40 0.04 11.47
N LEU A 26 -17.47 -0.18 10.70
CA LEU A 26 -17.52 -1.26 9.71
C LEU A 26 -16.51 -1.02 8.59
N VAL A 27 -16.45 0.21 8.06
CA VAL A 27 -15.51 0.54 6.98
C VAL A 27 -14.06 0.51 7.47
N GLN A 28 -13.79 1.04 8.66
CA GLN A 28 -12.46 0.93 9.28
C GLN A 28 -12.04 -0.53 9.45
N ASN A 29 -12.95 -1.39 9.92
CA ASN A 29 -12.65 -2.80 10.11
C ASN A 29 -12.36 -3.53 8.78
N VAL A 30 -13.06 -3.17 7.70
CA VAL A 30 -12.74 -3.71 6.36
C VAL A 30 -11.33 -3.30 5.93
N LEU A 31 -10.94 -2.02 6.11
CA LEU A 31 -9.57 -1.59 5.77
C LEU A 31 -8.51 -2.27 6.64
N ARG A 32 -8.77 -2.45 7.94
CA ARG A 32 -7.89 -3.21 8.84
C ARG A 32 -7.75 -4.67 8.41
N ASP A 33 -8.84 -5.31 8.00
CA ASP A 33 -8.82 -6.68 7.49
C ASP A 33 -8.01 -6.79 6.19
N ILE A 34 -8.20 -5.85 5.26
CA ILE A 34 -7.40 -5.77 4.03
C ILE A 34 -5.92 -5.59 4.36
N GLN A 35 -5.57 -4.65 5.25
CA GLN A 35 -4.19 -4.45 5.71
C GLN A 35 -3.59 -5.74 6.26
N LYS A 36 -4.33 -6.42 7.16
CA LYS A 36 -3.89 -7.67 7.78
C LYS A 36 -3.66 -8.76 6.74
N ARG A 37 -4.61 -8.97 5.81
CA ARG A 37 -4.52 -10.02 4.79
C ARG A 37 -3.37 -9.80 3.82
N ILE A 38 -3.16 -8.56 3.37
CA ILE A 38 -2.03 -8.21 2.50
C ILE A 38 -0.72 -8.48 3.24
N GLY A 39 -0.59 -7.96 4.46
CA GLY A 39 0.61 -8.10 5.25
C GLY A 39 0.94 -9.56 5.57
N GLU A 40 -0.03 -10.35 6.03
CA GLU A 40 0.15 -11.77 6.32
C GLU A 40 0.54 -12.58 5.07
N ALA A 41 -0.08 -12.27 3.91
CA ALA A 41 0.25 -12.95 2.66
C ALA A 41 1.68 -12.66 2.18
N ASN A 42 2.19 -11.44 2.39
CA ASN A 42 3.56 -11.08 2.04
C ASN A 42 4.58 -11.55 3.08
N ALA A 43 4.24 -11.50 4.37
CA ALA A 43 5.05 -12.09 5.44
C ALA A 43 5.27 -13.59 5.20
N ALA A 44 4.23 -14.32 4.80
CA ALA A 44 4.31 -15.75 4.47
C ALA A 44 5.24 -16.05 3.28
N LYS A 45 5.54 -15.06 2.44
CA LYS A 45 6.50 -15.16 1.32
C LYS A 45 7.92 -14.70 1.72
N GLY A 46 8.14 -14.34 2.98
CA GLY A 46 9.44 -13.92 3.52
C GLY A 46 9.74 -12.43 3.34
N PHE A 47 8.81 -11.62 2.81
CA PHE A 47 9.09 -10.21 2.49
C PHE A 47 9.38 -9.32 3.71
N HIS A 48 9.00 -9.74 4.92
CA HIS A 48 9.18 -8.97 6.16
C HIS A 48 10.30 -9.51 7.06
N GLU A 49 10.99 -10.60 6.69
CA GLU A 49 11.96 -11.28 7.56
C GLU A 49 13.11 -10.37 7.99
N GLU A 50 13.63 -9.57 7.07
CA GLU A 50 14.73 -8.63 7.35
C GLU A 50 14.27 -7.50 8.28
N GLY A 51 13.10 -6.91 8.01
CA GLY A 51 12.51 -5.87 8.84
C GLY A 51 12.16 -6.35 10.26
N LEU A 52 11.75 -7.62 10.41
CA LEU A 52 11.53 -8.26 11.72
C LEU A 52 12.85 -8.43 12.48
N LYS A 53 13.90 -8.97 11.84
CA LYS A 53 15.22 -9.11 12.46
C LYS A 53 15.79 -7.77 12.94
N ILE A 54 15.67 -6.71 12.13
CA ILE A 54 16.14 -5.37 12.50
C ILE A 54 15.38 -4.86 13.74
N ARG A 55 14.06 -5.04 13.79
CA ARG A 55 13.24 -4.62 14.94
C ARG A 55 13.54 -5.41 16.20
N ASP A 56 13.70 -6.73 16.10
CA ASP A 56 14.05 -7.58 17.24
C ASP A 56 15.38 -7.14 17.88
N GLN A 57 16.37 -6.78 17.05
CA GLN A 57 17.65 -6.25 17.53
C GLN A 57 17.50 -4.86 18.17
N LEU A 58 16.74 -3.96 17.55
CA LEU A 58 16.46 -2.65 18.11
C LEU A 58 15.74 -2.74 19.47
N ASP A 59 14.76 -3.63 19.60
CA ASP A 59 14.02 -3.86 20.84
C ASP A 59 14.91 -4.46 21.93
N ALA A 60 15.83 -5.36 21.56
CA ALA A 60 16.84 -5.89 22.48
C ALA A 60 17.76 -4.77 23.00
N VAL A 61 18.28 -3.90 22.13
CA VAL A 61 19.12 -2.77 22.53
C VAL A 61 18.37 -1.79 23.42
N ARG A 62 17.13 -1.43 23.04
CA ARG A 62 16.25 -0.59 23.86
C ARG A 62 16.00 -1.15 25.25
N SER A 63 15.85 -2.48 25.36
CA SER A 63 15.67 -3.14 26.65
C SER A 63 16.91 -2.99 27.54
N ILE A 64 18.10 -3.15 26.97
CA ILE A 64 19.38 -2.99 27.68
C ILE A 64 19.58 -1.53 28.11
N ASN A 65 19.32 -0.56 27.22
CA ASN A 65 19.41 0.87 27.51
C ASN A 65 18.50 1.27 28.68
N ARG A 66 17.24 0.82 28.67
CA ARG A 66 16.30 1.06 29.78
C ARG A 66 16.76 0.45 31.10
N ALA A 67 17.51 -0.64 31.06
CA ALA A 67 18.11 -1.26 32.24
C ALA A 67 19.41 -0.57 32.70
N GLY A 68 19.83 0.51 32.02
CA GLY A 68 21.08 1.23 32.30
C GLY A 68 22.34 0.51 31.81
N GLY A 69 22.20 -0.46 30.91
CA GLY A 69 23.26 -1.39 30.50
C GLY A 69 24.17 -0.92 29.38
N LEU A 70 23.76 0.06 28.57
CA LEU A 70 24.64 0.74 27.60
C LEU A 70 24.47 2.24 27.83
N SER A 71 25.53 2.90 28.26
CA SER A 71 25.61 4.35 28.37
C SER A 71 26.72 4.82 27.44
N GLU A 72 26.32 5.46 26.35
CA GLU A 72 27.18 6.07 25.32
C GLU A 72 28.02 5.09 24.48
N GLY A 73 28.07 5.34 23.16
CA GLY A 73 28.96 4.63 22.27
C GLY A 73 30.43 4.98 22.57
N PRO A 74 31.36 4.01 22.65
CA PRO A 74 32.77 4.32 22.93
C PRO A 74 33.40 5.15 21.80
N ASP A 75 34.29 6.07 22.16
CA ASP A 75 35.20 6.77 21.27
C ASP A 75 34.54 7.53 20.08
N GLY A 76 33.45 8.26 20.36
CA GLY A 76 32.77 9.09 19.35
C GLY A 76 31.96 8.30 18.31
N LYS A 77 31.69 7.01 18.58
CA LYS A 77 30.77 6.19 17.80
C LYS A 77 29.32 6.45 18.22
N PRO A 78 28.35 6.32 17.30
CA PRO A 78 26.92 6.45 17.62
C PRO A 78 26.52 5.47 18.73
N ASP A 79 25.55 5.88 19.54
CA ASP A 79 24.86 4.97 20.49
C ASP A 79 24.38 3.73 19.70
N PRO A 80 24.61 2.50 20.20
CA PRO A 80 24.03 1.29 19.61
C PRO A 80 22.56 1.43 19.22
N GLU A 81 21.74 2.10 20.03
CA GLU A 81 20.33 2.34 19.70
C GLU A 81 20.19 3.24 18.46
N GLU A 82 20.90 4.36 18.41
CA GLU A 82 20.92 5.29 17.27
C GLU A 82 21.31 4.58 15.97
N ASN A 83 22.29 3.67 16.03
CA ASN A 83 22.73 2.89 14.88
C ASN A 83 21.62 1.94 14.38
N TRP A 84 20.96 1.21 15.28
CA TRP A 84 19.85 0.33 14.90
C TRP A 84 18.64 1.09 14.39
N GLU A 85 18.35 2.26 14.95
CA GLU A 85 17.30 3.13 14.41
C GLU A 85 17.65 3.62 13.00
N ALA A 86 18.91 3.97 12.73
CA ALA A 86 19.36 4.36 11.40
C ALA A 86 19.19 3.22 10.38
N ILE A 87 19.52 1.98 10.78
CA ILE A 87 19.30 0.78 9.96
C ILE A 87 17.80 0.60 9.67
N LEU A 88 16.94 0.69 10.68
CA LEU A 88 15.49 0.58 10.49
C LEU A 88 14.94 1.67 9.57
N ARG A 89 15.39 2.92 9.73
CA ARG A 89 15.00 4.04 8.85
C ARG A 89 15.40 3.79 7.41
N ASN A 90 16.62 3.31 7.17
CA ASN A 90 17.10 3.01 5.81
C ASN A 90 16.32 1.86 5.18
N TYR A 91 16.05 0.80 5.96
CA TYR A 91 15.22 -0.31 5.54
C TYR A 91 13.81 0.16 5.13
N GLN A 92 13.14 0.92 6.01
CA GLN A 92 11.82 1.47 5.73
C GLN A 92 11.82 2.42 4.54
N THR A 93 12.89 3.20 4.35
CA THR A 93 13.05 4.06 3.17
C THR A 93 13.09 3.24 1.87
N ALA A 94 13.78 2.09 1.87
CA ALA A 94 13.78 1.18 0.73
C ALA A 94 12.38 0.60 0.46
N ARG A 95 11.61 0.27 1.50
CA ARG A 95 10.21 -0.18 1.36
C ARG A 95 9.31 0.92 0.77
N LEU A 96 9.48 2.17 1.21
CA LEU A 96 8.77 3.33 0.65
C LEU A 96 9.17 3.59 -0.82
N ALA A 97 10.42 3.36 -1.19
CA ALA A 97 10.87 3.50 -2.57
C ALA A 97 10.13 2.55 -3.52
N LEU A 98 9.74 1.34 -3.07
CA LEU A 98 8.89 0.45 -3.85
C LEU A 98 7.50 1.06 -4.10
N ILE A 99 6.95 1.84 -3.19
CA ILE A 99 5.67 2.54 -3.47
C ILE A 99 5.88 3.60 -4.56
N VAL A 100 7.01 4.29 -4.52
CA VAL A 100 7.37 5.30 -5.53
C VAL A 100 7.52 4.68 -6.92
N THR A 101 8.04 3.45 -7.03
CA THR A 101 8.19 2.82 -8.34
C THR A 101 6.84 2.55 -9.01
N GLU A 102 5.78 2.22 -8.28
CA GLU A 102 4.45 2.02 -8.90
C GLU A 102 3.88 3.34 -9.45
N ALA A 103 4.14 4.44 -8.76
CA ALA A 103 3.78 5.76 -9.29
C ALA A 103 4.57 6.08 -10.56
N ALA A 104 5.84 5.66 -10.64
CA ALA A 104 6.63 5.79 -11.85
C ALA A 104 6.10 4.90 -12.98
N GLU A 105 5.71 3.65 -12.70
CA GLU A 105 5.08 2.74 -13.67
C GLU A 105 3.77 3.33 -14.23
N ALA A 106 2.92 3.90 -13.37
CA ALA A 106 1.71 4.62 -13.80
C ALA A 106 2.03 5.81 -14.72
N ILE A 107 3.10 6.55 -14.43
CA ILE A 107 3.56 7.66 -15.28
C ILE A 107 4.05 7.14 -16.63
N GLU A 108 4.78 6.03 -16.66
CA GLU A 108 5.27 5.42 -17.90
C GLU A 108 4.13 4.94 -18.80
N GLU A 109 3.04 4.39 -18.24
CA GLU A 109 1.83 4.07 -19.01
C GLU A 109 1.28 5.31 -19.74
N LEU A 110 1.16 6.45 -19.04
CA LEU A 110 0.72 7.71 -19.65
C LEU A 110 1.70 8.22 -20.71
N ARG A 111 3.01 8.09 -20.47
CA ARG A 111 4.04 8.49 -21.43
C ARG A 111 4.02 7.64 -22.70
N ASN A 112 3.58 6.39 -22.59
CA ASN A 112 3.36 5.48 -23.71
C ASN A 112 2.04 5.75 -24.46
N GLY A 113 1.30 6.80 -24.09
CA GLY A 113 0.07 7.22 -24.76
C GLY A 113 -1.18 6.44 -24.35
N ARG A 114 -1.09 5.63 -23.28
CA ARG A 114 -2.24 4.96 -22.68
C ARG A 114 -3.16 5.96 -21.99
N ARG A 115 -4.44 5.64 -21.90
CA ARG A 115 -5.38 6.48 -21.12
C ARG A 115 -5.27 6.15 -19.63
N SER A 116 -5.56 7.14 -18.79
CA SER A 116 -5.55 6.97 -17.33
C SER A 116 -6.64 6.04 -16.81
N ASP A 117 -7.69 5.79 -17.60
CA ASP A 117 -8.81 4.90 -17.29
C ASP A 117 -8.76 3.58 -18.08
N GLU A 118 -7.68 3.33 -18.82
CA GLU A 118 -7.49 2.09 -19.58
C GLU A 118 -6.88 1.01 -18.69
N THR A 119 -7.46 -0.20 -18.75
CA THR A 119 -6.86 -1.42 -18.20
C THR A 119 -6.65 -2.39 -19.35
N TRP A 120 -5.47 -2.97 -19.40
CA TRP A 120 -5.11 -4.03 -20.32
C TRP A 120 -4.49 -5.18 -19.54
N TYR A 121 -4.25 -6.29 -20.21
CA TYR A 121 -3.76 -7.51 -19.57
C TYR A 121 -2.55 -8.05 -20.31
N SER A 122 -1.58 -8.57 -19.55
CA SER A 122 -0.41 -9.26 -20.08
C SER A 122 -0.34 -10.70 -19.57
N ALA A 123 0.19 -11.62 -20.37
CA ALA A 123 0.53 -12.97 -19.91
C ALA A 123 1.72 -13.55 -20.67
N LYS A 124 2.46 -14.43 -20.01
CA LYS A 124 3.50 -15.24 -20.65
C LYS A 124 3.03 -16.69 -20.75
N VAL A 125 2.90 -17.20 -21.97
CA VAL A 125 2.46 -18.57 -22.25
C VAL A 125 3.47 -19.22 -23.19
N ASN A 126 4.03 -20.35 -22.79
CA ASN A 126 5.05 -21.10 -23.57
C ASN A 126 6.27 -20.26 -24.01
N GLY A 127 6.61 -19.20 -23.27
CA GLY A 127 7.72 -18.29 -23.58
C GLY A 127 7.32 -17.06 -24.40
N ASP A 128 6.14 -17.06 -25.00
CA ASP A 128 5.61 -15.92 -25.75
C ASP A 128 4.87 -14.94 -24.83
N THR A 129 4.97 -13.65 -25.14
CA THR A 129 4.29 -12.58 -24.41
C THR A 129 3.06 -12.13 -25.18
N TYR A 130 1.93 -12.13 -24.50
CA TYR A 130 0.65 -11.68 -25.02
C TYR A 130 0.17 -10.44 -24.27
N ALA A 131 -0.48 -9.53 -24.99
CA ALA A 131 -1.11 -8.35 -24.44
C ALA A 131 -2.47 -8.14 -25.11
N TRP A 132 -3.51 -7.82 -24.33
CA TRP A 132 -4.85 -7.59 -24.85
C TRP A 132 -5.63 -6.57 -24.02
N ALA A 133 -6.62 -5.91 -24.63
CA ALA A 133 -7.49 -4.97 -23.93
C ALA A 133 -8.50 -5.71 -23.02
N ALA A 134 -9.01 -5.03 -21.99
CA ALA A 134 -10.04 -5.61 -21.14
C ALA A 134 -11.25 -6.13 -21.94
N GLY A 135 -11.60 -7.41 -21.73
CA GLY A 135 -12.70 -8.07 -22.44
C GLY A 135 -12.32 -8.68 -23.80
N GLU A 136 -11.08 -8.50 -24.26
CA GLU A 136 -10.60 -8.98 -25.58
C GLU A 136 -9.59 -10.12 -25.43
N LYS A 137 -9.76 -11.00 -24.44
CA LYS A 137 -8.84 -12.10 -24.19
C LYS A 137 -8.83 -13.07 -25.39
N PRO A 138 -7.67 -13.36 -26.01
CA PRO A 138 -7.59 -14.33 -27.10
C PRO A 138 -7.97 -15.75 -26.65
N ASP A 139 -8.75 -16.46 -27.46
CA ASP A 139 -9.18 -17.85 -27.20
C ASP A 139 -8.00 -18.81 -27.01
N VAL A 140 -6.87 -18.54 -27.69
CA VAL A 140 -5.64 -19.34 -27.55
C VAL A 140 -5.03 -19.28 -26.15
N LEU A 141 -5.52 -18.38 -25.28
CA LEU A 141 -5.06 -18.18 -23.91
C LEU A 141 -6.11 -18.58 -22.86
N ASP A 142 -7.13 -19.39 -23.21
CA ASP A 142 -8.30 -19.63 -22.34
C ASP A 142 -7.92 -20.00 -20.89
N ASP A 143 -6.92 -20.88 -20.70
CA ASP A 143 -6.43 -21.29 -19.37
C ASP A 143 -5.49 -20.28 -18.69
N ALA A 144 -4.98 -19.27 -19.41
CA ALA A 144 -4.01 -18.32 -18.86
C ALA A 144 -4.70 -17.18 -18.08
N ILE A 145 -4.20 -16.89 -16.89
CA ILE A 145 -4.63 -15.71 -16.13
C ILE A 145 -3.81 -14.51 -16.59
N GLY A 146 -4.49 -13.47 -17.09
CA GLY A 146 -3.84 -12.20 -17.43
C GLY A 146 -3.48 -11.39 -16.19
N LYS A 147 -2.24 -10.91 -16.12
CA LYS A 147 -1.85 -9.86 -15.17
C LYS A 147 -2.53 -8.56 -15.59
N PRO A 148 -3.27 -7.88 -14.72
CA PRO A 148 -3.78 -6.54 -15.02
C PRO A 148 -2.61 -5.56 -15.12
N GLU A 149 -2.69 -4.64 -16.06
CA GLU A 149 -1.69 -3.61 -16.36
C GLU A 149 -2.42 -2.29 -16.67
N GLY A 150 -1.66 -1.19 -16.67
CA GLY A 150 -2.17 0.15 -16.92
C GLY A 150 -2.32 0.99 -15.65
N VAL A 151 -2.57 2.28 -15.83
CA VAL A 151 -2.64 3.27 -14.73
C VAL A 151 -3.55 2.80 -13.57
N PRO A 152 -4.76 2.26 -13.78
CA PRO A 152 -5.59 1.78 -12.68
C PRO A 152 -4.95 0.63 -11.88
N SER A 153 -4.20 -0.26 -12.54
CA SER A 153 -3.49 -1.37 -11.88
C SER A 153 -2.37 -0.84 -11.00
N GLU A 154 -1.55 0.07 -11.53
CA GLU A 154 -0.43 0.66 -10.80
C GLU A 154 -0.89 1.48 -9.57
N ILE A 155 -2.02 2.18 -9.67
CA ILE A 155 -2.63 2.86 -8.51
C ILE A 155 -3.11 1.85 -7.47
N ALA A 156 -3.64 0.69 -7.88
CA ALA A 156 -4.00 -0.37 -6.94
C ALA A 156 -2.76 -0.94 -6.25
N ASP A 157 -1.65 -1.10 -6.97
CA ASP A 157 -0.39 -1.57 -6.40
C ASP A 157 0.21 -0.58 -5.40
N ILE A 158 0.08 0.74 -5.62
CA ILE A 158 0.40 1.76 -4.59
C ILE A 158 -0.36 1.52 -3.30
N VAL A 159 -1.68 1.28 -3.39
CA VAL A 159 -2.54 1.04 -2.22
C VAL A 159 -2.13 -0.25 -1.52
N ILE A 160 -1.89 -1.33 -2.27
CA ILE A 160 -1.46 -2.62 -1.73
C ILE A 160 -0.11 -2.49 -1.01
N ARG A 161 0.88 -1.86 -1.64
CA ARG A 161 2.21 -1.64 -1.03
C ARG A 161 2.14 -0.73 0.19
N SER A 162 1.25 0.26 0.20
CA SER A 162 1.02 1.12 1.38
C SER A 162 0.45 0.33 2.56
N PHE A 163 -0.51 -0.56 2.30
CA PHE A 163 -1.05 -1.45 3.33
C PHE A 163 -0.02 -2.47 3.83
N ASP A 164 0.76 -3.06 2.92
CA ASP A 164 1.85 -3.98 3.29
C ASP A 164 2.87 -3.29 4.20
N PHE A 165 3.32 -2.10 3.80
CA PHE A 165 4.26 -1.30 4.59
C PHE A 165 3.68 -0.94 5.97
N ALA A 166 2.39 -0.57 6.06
CA ALA A 166 1.75 -0.26 7.33
C ALA A 166 1.67 -1.48 8.25
N HIS A 167 1.34 -2.65 7.70
CA HIS A 167 1.34 -3.89 8.44
C HIS A 167 2.74 -4.23 8.96
N GLU A 168 3.73 -4.19 8.07
CA GLU A 168 5.12 -4.44 8.43
C GLU A 168 5.59 -3.45 9.50
N ALA A 169 5.40 -2.15 9.31
CA ALA A 169 5.83 -1.11 10.25
C ALA A 169 5.01 -1.07 11.56
N GLY A 170 3.91 -1.81 11.65
CA GLY A 170 3.13 -1.97 12.88
C GLY A 170 2.21 -0.81 13.23
N PHE A 171 1.70 -0.07 12.23
CA PHE A 171 0.74 1.02 12.47
C PHE A 171 -0.61 0.77 11.79
N ASP A 172 -1.69 1.30 12.38
CA ASP A 172 -3.04 1.17 11.86
C ASP A 172 -3.32 2.26 10.80
N LEU A 173 -3.12 1.90 9.52
CA LEU A 173 -3.33 2.83 8.41
C LEU A 173 -4.82 3.18 8.26
N ALA A 174 -5.74 2.28 8.59
CA ALA A 174 -7.17 2.57 8.53
C ALA A 174 -7.52 3.71 9.49
N SER A 175 -7.11 3.65 10.75
CA SER A 175 -7.34 4.74 11.71
C SER A 175 -6.77 6.07 11.22
N ILE A 176 -5.54 6.06 10.70
CA ILE A 176 -4.86 7.26 10.18
C ILE A 176 -5.61 7.86 8.98
N ILE A 177 -6.09 7.03 8.05
CA ILE A 177 -6.88 7.48 6.89
C ILE A 177 -8.14 8.21 7.36
N PHE A 178 -8.86 7.63 8.32
CA PHE A 178 -10.10 8.24 8.82
C PHE A 178 -9.85 9.54 9.58
N GLU A 179 -8.81 9.59 10.41
CA GLU A 179 -8.39 10.81 11.08
C GLU A 179 -8.05 11.91 10.04
N LYS A 180 -7.31 11.55 8.99
CA LYS A 180 -6.92 12.48 7.94
C LYS A 180 -8.11 12.96 7.10
N LEU A 181 -9.07 12.08 6.79
CA LEU A 181 -10.30 12.45 6.08
C LEU A 181 -11.14 13.41 6.93
N ALA A 182 -11.29 13.15 8.23
CA ALA A 182 -11.99 14.05 9.15
C ALA A 182 -11.31 15.43 9.20
N TYR A 183 -9.98 15.46 9.32
CA TYR A 183 -9.21 16.71 9.27
C TYR A 183 -9.38 17.45 7.93
N ASN A 184 -9.28 16.75 6.79
CA ASN A 184 -9.42 17.35 5.46
C ASN A 184 -10.84 17.93 5.24
N ALA A 185 -11.88 17.32 5.79
CA ALA A 185 -13.23 17.88 5.76
C ALA A 185 -13.33 19.24 6.48
N THR A 186 -12.55 19.46 7.55
CA THR A 186 -12.50 20.77 8.24
C THR A 186 -11.82 21.86 7.40
N ARG A 187 -11.01 21.50 6.40
CA ARG A 187 -10.26 22.44 5.55
C ARG A 187 -11.12 23.06 4.46
N ALA A 188 -12.15 22.38 3.98
CA ALA A 188 -13.07 22.88 2.96
C ALA A 188 -13.77 24.20 3.39
N HIS A 189 -14.02 24.37 4.69
CA HIS A 189 -14.61 25.60 5.23
C HIS A 189 -13.60 26.76 5.40
N LYS A 190 -12.29 26.50 5.30
CA LYS A 190 -11.24 27.51 5.52
C LYS A 190 -10.74 28.18 4.25
N HIS A 191 -11.03 27.63 3.06
CA HIS A 191 -10.60 28.19 1.78
C HIS A 191 -11.78 28.69 0.96
N GLY A 192 -12.32 29.84 1.37
CA GLY A 192 -13.11 30.70 0.50
C GLY A 192 -12.26 31.36 -0.59
N ARG A 193 -11.54 30.57 -1.41
CA ARG A 193 -10.96 31.06 -2.66
C ARG A 193 -11.87 30.65 -3.80
N LYS A 194 -12.51 31.65 -4.40
CA LYS A 194 -13.13 31.55 -5.73
C LYS A 194 -12.02 31.12 -6.69
N PHE A 195 -12.19 29.98 -7.35
CA PHE A 195 -11.50 29.67 -8.60
C PHE A 195 -12.36 30.19 -9.74
#